data_AF-X6LKK8-F1
#
_entry.id   AF-X6LKK8-F1
#
_cell.length_a   1.000
_cell.length_b   1.000
_cell.length_c   1.000
_cell.angle_alpha   90.00
_cell.angle_beta   90.00
_cell.angle_gamma   90.00
#
_symmetry.space_group_name_H-M   'P 1'
#
loop_
_entity.id
_entity.type
_entity.pdbx_description
1 polymer ?
#
loop_
_entity_poly.entity_id
_entity_poly.type
_entity_poly.pdbx_seq_one_letter_code
_entity_poly.pdbx_strand_id
1 'polypeptide(L)'
;DKNQNQNIYHKSLVDSFKSWIIAWIHFDEDKDYAYENFYLIILDRPLNKVMLLHLPNFQYILHHPAIHLHIIDQVKIIQTQFNILDDERLIINQLKLLQYFCISTETSNVVVQCYKQVFKSDFWTFADLLCVISVKLNEQQLDDRYKYLFRMCKINYRNSIEIERETIE
;
A
#
# COMPACT_ATOMS: atom_id res chain seq x y z
N ASP A 1 -19.00 -35.55 13.13
CA ASP A 1 -17.61 -35.46 13.62
C ASP A 1 -16.60 -34.93 12.62
N LYS A 2 -16.33 -35.57 11.46
CA LYS A 2 -15.33 -35.06 10.49
C LYS A 2 -15.59 -33.62 9.99
N ASN A 3 -16.83 -33.28 9.66
CA ASN A 3 -17.19 -31.93 9.18
C ASN A 3 -17.13 -30.84 10.26
N GLN A 4 -17.32 -31.18 11.54
CA GLN A 4 -17.18 -30.21 12.64
C GLN A 4 -15.70 -29.90 12.92
N ASN A 5 -14.85 -30.93 12.94
CA ASN A 5 -13.41 -30.74 13.15
C ASN A 5 -12.77 -29.94 12.00
N GLN A 6 -13.15 -30.22 10.75
CA GLN A 6 -12.64 -29.49 9.58
C GLN A 6 -12.99 -27.98 9.61
N ASN A 7 -14.18 -27.63 10.14
CA ASN A 7 -14.59 -26.24 10.30
C ASN A 7 -13.80 -25.52 11.41
N ILE A 8 -13.46 -26.23 12.51
CA ILE A 8 -12.64 -25.68 13.59
C ILE A 8 -11.21 -25.39 13.11
N TYR A 9 -10.58 -26.32 12.39
CA TYR A 9 -9.23 -26.11 11.85
C TYR A 9 -9.20 -24.99 10.82
N HIS A 10 -10.18 -24.94 9.91
CA HIS A 10 -10.28 -23.87 8.93
C HIS A 10 -10.42 -22.50 9.60
N LYS A 11 -11.28 -22.39 10.61
CA LYS A 11 -11.45 -21.15 11.38
C LYS A 11 -10.17 -20.75 12.11
N SER A 12 -9.52 -21.68 12.81
CA SER A 12 -8.27 -21.42 13.53
C SER A 12 -7.15 -20.96 12.59
N LEU A 13 -7.06 -21.56 11.39
CA LEU A 13 -6.11 -21.14 10.37
C LEU A 13 -6.40 -19.71 9.88
N VAL A 14 -7.66 -19.41 9.53
CA VAL A 14 -8.08 -18.07 9.12
C VAL A 14 -7.79 -17.03 10.21
N ASP A 15 -8.10 -17.34 11.46
CA ASP A 15 -7.87 -16.42 12.58
C ASP A 15 -6.36 -16.21 12.81
N SER A 16 -5.53 -17.25 12.64
CA SER A 16 -4.06 -17.12 12.69
C SER A 16 -3.53 -16.18 11.60
N PHE A 17 -4.06 -16.28 10.38
CA PHE A 17 -3.68 -15.36 9.29
C PHE A 17 -4.13 -13.92 9.54
N LYS A 18 -5.30 -13.71 10.15
CA LYS A 18 -5.75 -12.36 10.53
C LYS A 18 -4.80 -11.75 11.57
N SER A 19 -4.48 -12.49 12.63
CA SER A 19 -3.50 -12.04 13.63
C SER A 19 -2.14 -11.73 13.00
N TRP A 20 -1.71 -12.55 12.04
CA TRP A 20 -0.46 -12.33 11.32
C TRP A 20 -0.50 -11.05 10.44
N ILE A 21 -1.61 -10.77 9.75
CA ILE A 21 -1.80 -9.53 8.98
C ILE A 21 -1.76 -8.30 9.90
N ILE A 22 -2.42 -8.36 11.05
CA ILE A 22 -2.40 -7.27 12.05
C ILE A 22 -0.97 -7.03 12.51
N ALA A 23 -0.26 -8.07 12.92
CA ALA A 23 1.13 -7.96 13.38
C ALA A 23 2.05 -7.38 12.30
N TRP A 24 1.82 -7.71 11.04
CA TRP A 24 2.62 -7.19 9.93
C TRP A 24 2.35 -5.71 9.64
N ILE A 25 1.07 -5.32 9.66
CA ILE A 25 0.63 -3.96 9.38
C ILE A 25 1.00 -3.00 10.50
N HIS A 26 0.64 -3.36 11.75
CA HIS A 26 0.81 -2.53 12.95
C HIS A 26 2.16 -2.78 13.62
N PHE A 27 3.19 -3.04 12.81
CA PHE A 27 4.55 -3.20 13.31
C PHE A 27 5.12 -1.80 13.66
N ASP A 28 4.65 -1.25 14.78
CA ASP A 28 4.96 0.10 15.31
C ASP A 28 6.41 0.23 15.82
N GLU A 29 7.15 -0.88 15.93
CA GLU A 29 8.42 -0.91 16.69
C GLU A 29 9.70 -0.67 15.89
N ASP A 30 9.66 -0.65 14.56
CA ASP A 30 10.91 -0.71 13.77
C ASP A 30 11.30 0.60 13.07
N LYS A 31 11.63 1.62 13.88
CA LYS A 31 12.41 2.77 13.37
C LYS A 31 13.80 2.34 12.87
N ASP A 32 14.31 1.22 13.39
CA ASP A 32 15.67 0.71 13.14
C ASP A 32 15.83 -0.09 11.84
N TYR A 33 14.73 -0.54 11.21
CA TYR A 33 14.79 -1.33 9.96
C TYR A 33 14.65 -0.51 8.68
N ALA A 34 14.35 0.77 8.80
CA ALA A 34 14.38 1.67 7.66
C ALA A 34 15.82 2.19 7.55
N TYR A 35 16.62 1.72 6.60
CA TYR A 35 17.88 2.40 6.30
C TYR A 35 17.64 3.44 5.20
N GLU A 36 18.14 4.65 5.40
CA GLU A 36 18.16 5.67 4.36
C GLU A 36 19.27 5.35 3.37
N ASN A 37 18.89 4.94 2.17
CA ASN A 37 19.74 5.13 1.00
C ASN A 37 19.20 6.34 0.24
N PHE A 38 20.07 7.13 -0.39
CA PHE A 38 19.79 8.44 -1.02
C PHE A 38 18.60 8.48 -2.00
N TYR A 39 18.06 7.33 -2.39
CA TYR A 39 16.94 7.20 -3.31
C TYR A 39 15.77 6.36 -2.75
N LEU A 40 15.93 5.60 -1.67
CA LEU A 40 14.92 4.67 -1.16
C LEU A 40 15.08 4.37 0.33
N ILE A 41 13.98 4.49 1.09
CA ILE A 41 13.84 3.72 2.34
C ILE A 41 13.67 2.25 1.96
N ILE A 42 14.70 1.45 2.22
CA ILE A 42 14.66 -0.02 2.04
C ILE A 42 14.15 -0.62 3.34
N LEU A 43 12.96 -1.21 3.29
CA LEU A 43 12.40 -1.96 4.41
C LEU A 43 12.98 -3.37 4.39
N ASP A 44 14.09 -3.60 5.10
CA ASP A 44 14.61 -4.96 5.29
C ASP A 44 13.87 -5.73 6.39
N ARG A 45 12.54 -5.66 6.38
CA ARG A 45 11.73 -6.44 7.31
C ARG A 45 11.78 -7.91 6.88
N PRO A 46 12.08 -8.86 7.79
CA PRO A 46 12.08 -10.28 7.47
C PRO A 46 10.77 -10.72 6.79
N LEU A 47 9.66 -10.13 7.21
CA LEU A 47 8.34 -10.47 6.67
C LEU A 47 8.10 -9.94 5.25
N ASN A 48 8.68 -8.79 4.89
CA ASN A 48 8.62 -8.28 3.53
C ASN A 48 9.40 -9.18 2.57
N LYS A 49 10.55 -9.71 2.99
CA LYS A 49 11.32 -10.72 2.23
C LYS A 49 10.50 -12.00 2.01
N VAL A 50 9.85 -12.52 3.06
CA VAL A 50 8.96 -13.68 2.98
C VAL A 50 7.84 -13.42 1.98
N MET A 51 7.24 -12.24 2.03
CA MET A 51 6.17 -11.87 1.10
C MET A 51 6.67 -11.74 -0.32
N LEU A 52 7.80 -11.08 -0.57
CA LEU A 52 8.39 -11.01 -1.91
C LEU A 52 8.65 -12.40 -2.52
N LEU A 53 9.17 -13.33 -1.71
CA LEU A 53 9.52 -14.69 -2.17
C LEU A 53 8.29 -15.58 -2.39
N HIS A 54 7.25 -15.40 -1.58
CA HIS A 54 6.11 -16.33 -1.53
C HIS A 54 4.77 -15.71 -1.89
N LEU A 55 4.74 -14.44 -2.34
CA LEU A 55 3.49 -13.75 -2.72
C LEU A 55 2.63 -14.57 -3.70
N PRO A 56 3.18 -15.20 -4.76
CA PRO A 56 2.36 -16.02 -5.67
C PRO A 56 1.61 -17.14 -4.95
N ASN A 57 2.24 -17.76 -3.94
CA ASN A 57 1.61 -18.82 -3.15
C ASN A 57 0.62 -18.24 -2.13
N PHE A 58 0.96 -17.09 -1.53
CA PHE A 58 0.09 -16.43 -0.57
C PHE A 58 -1.14 -15.77 -1.21
N GLN A 59 -1.12 -15.46 -2.50
CA GLN A 59 -2.27 -14.87 -3.20
C GLN A 59 -3.55 -15.68 -2.96
N TYR A 60 -3.52 -17.01 -3.03
CA TYR A 60 -4.68 -17.86 -2.77
C TYR A 60 -5.24 -17.71 -1.36
N ILE A 61 -4.36 -17.56 -0.36
CA ILE A 61 -4.76 -17.36 1.03
C ILE A 61 -5.32 -15.95 1.22
N LEU A 62 -4.67 -14.94 0.64
CA LEU A 62 -5.10 -13.54 0.73
C LEU A 62 -6.44 -13.30 0.00
N HIS A 63 -6.75 -14.12 -1.01
CA HIS A 63 -8.04 -14.12 -1.71
C HIS A 63 -9.17 -14.81 -0.94
N HIS A 64 -8.87 -15.54 0.15
CA HIS A 64 -9.91 -16.15 0.96
C HIS A 64 -10.87 -15.07 1.49
N PRO A 65 -12.20 -15.19 1.32
CA PRO A 65 -13.14 -14.08 1.57
C PRO A 65 -13.02 -13.45 2.97
N ALA A 66 -12.86 -14.26 4.01
CA ALA A 66 -12.74 -13.77 5.38
C ALA A 66 -11.38 -13.08 5.67
N ILE A 67 -10.34 -13.45 4.94
CA ILE A 67 -9.01 -12.82 5.04
C ILE A 67 -9.02 -11.53 4.20
N HIS A 68 -9.59 -11.60 3.00
CA HIS A 68 -9.72 -10.46 2.10
C HIS A 68 -10.47 -9.28 2.73
N LEU A 69 -11.63 -9.56 3.34
CA LEU A 69 -12.40 -8.56 4.05
C LEU A 69 -11.60 -7.96 5.21
N HIS A 70 -10.88 -8.81 5.96
CA HIS A 70 -10.04 -8.34 7.06
C HIS A 70 -8.90 -7.43 6.58
N ILE A 71 -8.26 -7.75 5.45
CA ILE A 71 -7.24 -6.88 4.84
C ILE A 71 -7.85 -5.51 4.53
N ILE A 72 -9.02 -5.47 3.87
CA ILE A 72 -9.68 -4.20 3.53
C ILE A 72 -9.95 -3.37 4.78
N ASP A 73 -10.44 -3.99 5.86
CA ASP A 73 -10.69 -3.31 7.12
C ASP A 73 -9.40 -2.74 7.73
N GLN A 74 -8.31 -3.51 7.73
CA GLN A 74 -7.01 -3.04 8.22
C GLN A 74 -6.45 -1.89 7.37
N VAL A 75 -6.55 -1.97 6.04
CA VAL A 75 -6.10 -0.88 5.14
C VAL A 75 -6.90 0.40 5.41
N LYS A 76 -8.21 0.31 5.63
CA LYS A 76 -9.04 1.47 6.01
C LYS A 76 -8.62 2.07 7.36
N ILE A 77 -8.26 1.24 8.33
CA ILE A 77 -7.74 1.72 9.62
C ILE A 77 -6.46 2.53 9.39
N ILE A 78 -5.47 1.99 8.67
CA ILE A 78 -4.24 2.71 8.32
C ILE A 78 -4.56 4.02 7.58
N GLN A 79 -5.50 3.98 6.64
CA GLN A 79 -5.93 5.17 5.91
C GLN A 79 -6.39 6.29 6.85
N THR A 80 -7.13 5.96 7.91
CA THR A 80 -7.54 6.96 8.90
C THR A 80 -6.37 7.47 9.75
N GLN A 81 -5.39 6.60 10.05
CA GLN A 81 -4.17 6.98 10.79
C GLN A 81 -3.31 7.98 10.01
N PHE A 82 -3.28 7.93 8.68
CA PHE A 82 -2.55 8.92 7.86
C PHE A 82 -3.04 10.37 8.05
N ASN A 83 -4.22 10.60 8.61
CA ASN A 83 -4.66 11.96 8.94
C ASN A 83 -4.05 12.51 10.23
N ILE A 84 -3.45 11.64 11.05
CA ILE A 84 -2.97 11.95 12.40
C ILE A 84 -1.45 11.78 12.49
N LEU A 85 -0.86 10.91 11.65
CA LEU A 85 0.58 10.71 11.56
C LEU A 85 1.27 11.94 10.94
N ASP A 86 2.34 12.39 11.58
CA ASP A 86 3.20 13.50 11.11
C ASP A 86 4.60 13.01 10.69
N ASP A 87 4.92 11.75 10.97
CA ASP A 87 6.19 11.14 10.61
C ASP A 87 6.14 10.64 9.15
N GLU A 88 6.63 11.46 8.23
CA GLU A 88 6.69 11.18 6.79
C GLU A 88 7.36 9.83 6.48
N ARG A 89 8.39 9.46 7.24
CA ARG A 89 9.10 8.18 7.06
C ARG A 89 8.22 7.00 7.43
N LEU A 90 7.47 7.08 8.55
CA LEU A 90 6.49 6.05 8.91
C LEU A 90 5.36 5.96 7.88
N ILE A 91 4.90 7.09 7.36
CA ILE A 91 3.86 7.13 6.32
C ILE A 91 4.35 6.42 5.05
N ILE A 92 5.53 6.77 4.53
CA ILE A 92 6.12 6.12 3.34
C ILE A 92 6.29 4.62 3.59
N ASN A 93 6.73 4.22 4.78
CA ASN A 93 6.91 2.82 5.14
C ASN A 93 5.61 2.03 5.12
N GLN A 94 4.55 2.56 5.75
CA GLN A 94 3.23 1.93 5.76
C GLN A 94 2.66 1.84 4.34
N LEU A 95 2.77 2.91 3.55
CA LEU A 95 2.35 2.94 2.17
C LEU A 95 3.05 1.86 1.32
N LYS A 96 4.39 1.72 1.42
CA LYS A 96 5.13 0.67 0.70
C LYS A 96 4.66 -0.73 1.09
N LEU A 97 4.32 -0.96 2.36
CA LEU A 97 3.78 -2.25 2.81
C LEU A 97 2.40 -2.54 2.19
N LEU A 98 1.56 -1.52 2.03
CA LEU A 98 0.24 -1.67 1.42
C LEU A 98 0.25 -2.24 0.00
N GLN A 99 1.35 -2.07 -0.75
CA GLN A 99 1.47 -2.58 -2.12
C GLN A 99 1.35 -4.11 -2.21
N TYR A 100 1.71 -4.83 -1.13
CA TYR A 100 1.62 -6.29 -1.09
C TYR A 100 0.17 -6.76 -1.00
N PHE A 101 -0.72 -5.93 -0.47
CA PHE A 101 -2.15 -6.24 -0.36
C PHE A 101 -2.96 -5.93 -1.60
N CYS A 102 -2.37 -5.32 -2.64
CA CYS A 102 -3.02 -5.07 -3.94
C CYS A 102 -3.23 -6.36 -4.74
N ILE A 103 -3.88 -7.37 -4.16
CA ILE A 103 -4.14 -8.68 -4.78
C ILE A 103 -5.47 -8.71 -5.53
N SER A 104 -6.38 -7.77 -5.25
CA SER A 104 -7.65 -7.63 -5.95
C SER A 104 -7.86 -6.19 -6.42
N THR A 105 -8.81 -6.00 -7.31
CA THR A 105 -9.33 -4.69 -7.72
C THR A 105 -9.75 -3.85 -6.51
N GLU A 106 -10.44 -4.45 -5.55
CA GLU A 106 -11.01 -3.77 -4.39
C GLU A 106 -9.90 -3.26 -3.45
N THR A 107 -9.01 -4.14 -3.03
CA THR A 107 -7.83 -3.77 -2.21
C THR A 107 -6.96 -2.74 -2.91
N SER A 108 -6.71 -2.91 -4.21
CA SER A 108 -5.93 -1.95 -5.01
C SER A 108 -6.57 -0.57 -5.09
N ASN A 109 -7.90 -0.47 -5.04
CA ASN A 109 -8.59 0.83 -5.03
C ASN A 109 -8.43 1.52 -3.67
N VAL A 110 -8.59 0.79 -2.56
CA VAL A 110 -8.39 1.35 -1.21
C VAL A 110 -6.95 1.83 -1.03
N VAL A 111 -5.96 1.03 -1.46
CA VAL A 111 -4.55 1.43 -1.38
C VAL A 111 -4.30 2.70 -2.18
N VAL A 112 -4.80 2.84 -3.42
CA VAL A 112 -4.61 4.10 -4.17
C VAL A 112 -5.25 5.30 -3.49
N GLN A 113 -6.38 5.15 -2.82
CA GLN A 113 -6.96 6.27 -2.06
C GLN A 113 -6.05 6.70 -0.90
N CYS A 114 -5.39 5.76 -0.23
CA CYS A 114 -4.40 6.07 0.81
C CYS A 114 -3.27 6.94 0.23
N TYR A 115 -2.75 6.57 -0.93
CA TYR A 115 -1.68 7.33 -1.58
C TYR A 115 -2.12 8.73 -2.03
N LYS A 116 -3.32 8.85 -2.63
CA LYS A 116 -3.88 10.15 -3.01
C LYS A 116 -4.07 11.08 -1.81
N GLN A 117 -4.40 10.52 -0.65
CA GLN A 117 -4.60 11.27 0.58
C GLN A 117 -3.27 11.82 1.12
N VAL A 118 -2.21 11.01 1.09
CA VAL A 118 -0.88 11.39 1.58
C VAL A 118 -0.17 12.32 0.60
N PHE A 119 -0.05 11.93 -0.68
CA PHE A 119 0.75 12.64 -1.67
C PHE A 119 -0.10 13.55 -2.54
N LYS A 120 -0.72 14.56 -1.93
CA LYS A 120 -1.50 15.57 -2.68
C LYS A 120 -0.63 16.39 -3.64
N SER A 121 0.66 16.53 -3.35
CA SER A 121 1.62 17.34 -4.10
C SER A 121 2.89 16.60 -4.54
N ASP A 122 3.27 15.51 -3.88
CA ASP A 122 4.45 14.71 -4.27
C ASP A 122 4.11 13.74 -5.40
N PHE A 123 4.38 14.23 -6.61
CA PHE A 123 4.13 13.50 -7.84
C PHE A 123 5.05 12.28 -8.03
N TRP A 124 6.31 12.37 -7.64
CA TRP A 124 7.31 11.35 -7.95
C TRP A 124 7.05 10.07 -7.16
N THR A 125 6.79 10.21 -5.86
CA THR A 125 6.47 9.07 -5.00
C THR A 125 5.16 8.38 -5.43
N PHE A 126 4.17 9.14 -5.90
CA PHE A 126 2.94 8.60 -6.44
C PHE A 126 3.14 7.87 -7.78
N ALA A 127 4.01 8.38 -8.66
CA ALA A 127 4.33 7.77 -9.95
C ALA A 127 5.05 6.43 -9.79
N ASP A 128 6.08 6.37 -8.94
CA ASP A 128 6.84 5.14 -8.66
C ASP A 128 5.93 4.02 -8.14
N LEU A 129 5.01 4.36 -7.24
CA LEU A 129 4.03 3.40 -6.79
C LEU A 129 3.13 2.94 -7.94
N LEU A 130 2.57 3.86 -8.72
CA LEU A 130 1.68 3.51 -9.82
C LEU A 130 2.35 2.49 -10.74
N CYS A 131 3.65 2.62 -10.99
CA CYS A 131 4.42 1.61 -11.70
C CYS A 131 4.39 0.25 -10.99
N VAL A 132 4.65 0.19 -9.69
CA VAL A 132 4.67 -1.08 -8.91
C VAL A 132 3.29 -1.76 -8.88
N ILE A 133 2.21 -1.00 -8.72
CA ILE A 133 0.86 -1.57 -8.63
C ILE A 133 0.20 -1.76 -9.99
N SER A 134 0.70 -1.13 -11.06
CA SER A 134 0.09 -1.15 -12.40
C SER A 134 -0.13 -2.57 -12.92
N VAL A 135 0.83 -3.46 -12.68
CA VAL A 135 0.79 -4.87 -13.10
C VAL A 135 -0.36 -5.66 -12.46
N LYS A 136 -1.01 -5.11 -11.43
CA LYS A 136 -2.09 -5.75 -10.67
C LYS A 136 -3.47 -5.19 -10.99
N LEU A 137 -3.57 -4.25 -11.92
CA LEU A 137 -4.80 -3.54 -12.26
C LEU A 137 -5.34 -3.95 -13.61
N ASN A 138 -6.66 -3.83 -13.78
CA ASN A 138 -7.26 -3.95 -15.10
C ASN A 138 -7.07 -2.67 -15.93
N GLU A 139 -7.32 -2.78 -17.23
CA GLU A 139 -7.13 -1.70 -18.21
C GLU A 139 -7.88 -0.41 -17.86
N GLN A 140 -9.14 -0.52 -17.43
CA GLN A 140 -9.95 0.65 -17.08
C GLN A 140 -9.41 1.37 -15.84
N GLN A 141 -8.99 0.61 -14.83
CA GLN A 141 -8.34 1.18 -13.64
C GLN A 141 -7.00 1.84 -13.97
N LEU A 142 -6.24 1.26 -14.90
CA LEU A 142 -4.99 1.85 -15.38
C LEU A 142 -5.25 3.18 -16.07
N ASP A 143 -6.19 3.22 -17.01
CA ASP A 143 -6.56 4.43 -17.76
C ASP A 143 -6.98 5.57 -16.81
N ASP A 144 -7.84 5.28 -15.84
CA ASP A 144 -8.29 6.26 -14.83
C ASP A 144 -7.12 6.79 -13.98
N ARG A 145 -6.17 5.93 -13.61
CA ARG A 145 -5.01 6.30 -12.78
C ARG A 145 -3.98 7.09 -13.58
N TYR A 146 -3.73 6.74 -14.84
CA TYR A 146 -2.86 7.51 -15.73
C TYR A 146 -3.44 8.90 -16.02
N LYS A 147 -4.75 9.01 -16.23
CA LYS A 147 -5.43 10.32 -16.35
C LYS A 147 -5.22 11.18 -15.11
N TYR A 148 -5.30 10.59 -13.92
CA TYR A 148 -5.03 11.31 -12.68
C TYR A 148 -3.57 11.75 -12.57
N LEU A 149 -2.63 10.85 -12.86
CA LEU A 149 -1.19 11.17 -12.88
C LEU A 149 -0.89 12.32 -13.84
N PHE A 150 -1.44 12.28 -15.05
CA PHE A 150 -1.26 13.31 -16.06
C PHE A 150 -1.81 14.68 -15.63
N ARG A 151 -2.92 14.70 -14.86
CA ARG A 151 -3.44 15.94 -14.26
C ARG A 151 -2.46 16.51 -13.23
N MET A 152 -1.87 15.67 -12.38
CA MET A 152 -0.84 16.12 -11.44
C MET A 152 0.41 16.65 -12.15
N CYS A 153 0.90 15.98 -13.21
CA CYS A 153 2.01 16.49 -14.04
C CYS A 153 1.74 17.92 -14.51
N LYS A 154 0.55 18.15 -15.07
CA LYS A 154 0.16 19.46 -15.61
C LYS A 154 0.13 20.55 -14.54
N ILE A 155 -0.37 20.24 -13.35
CA ILE A 155 -0.40 21.19 -12.22
C ILE A 155 1.02 21.54 -11.80
N ASN A 156 1.88 20.54 -11.58
CA ASN A 156 3.26 20.78 -11.16
C ASN A 156 4.08 21.55 -12.20
N TYR A 157 3.93 21.22 -13.49
CA TYR A 157 4.58 21.96 -14.57
C TYR A 157 4.11 23.41 -14.66
N ARG A 158 2.82 23.69 -14.39
CA ARG A 158 2.32 25.07 -14.35
C ARG A 158 2.93 25.85 -13.19
N ASN A 159 2.95 25.25 -12.00
CA ASN A 159 3.51 25.86 -10.80
C ASN A 159 5.01 26.18 -10.98
N SER A 160 5.79 25.30 -11.64
CA SER A 160 7.21 25.56 -11.89
C SER A 160 7.44 26.76 -12.82
N ILE A 161 6.60 26.93 -13.85
CA ILE A 161 6.67 28.09 -14.75
C ILE A 161 6.30 29.39 -14.03
N GLU A 162 5.29 29.37 -13.15
CA GLU A 162 4.88 30.55 -12.37
C GLU A 162 6.00 30.98 -11.42
N ILE A 163 6.65 30.04 -10.72
CA ILE A 163 7.82 30.32 -9.87
C ILE A 163 8.96 30.92 -10.70
N GLU A 164 9.30 30.34 -11.85
CA GLU A 164 10.37 30.88 -12.71
C GLU A 164 10.09 32.31 -13.17
N ARG A 165 8.83 32.68 -13.44
CA ARG A 165 8.46 34.07 -13.77
C ARG A 165 8.62 35.01 -12.60
N GLU A 166 8.16 34.62 -11.41
CA GLU A 166 8.28 35.44 -10.20
C GLU A 166 9.74 35.64 -9.74
N THR A 167 10.65 34.74 -10.15
CA THR A 167 12.08 34.85 -9.80
C THR A 167 12.88 35.71 -10.78
N ILE A 168 12.29 36.08 -11.92
CA ILE A 168 12.93 36.88 -12.99
C ILE A 168 12.50 38.37 -12.93
N GLU A 169 11.45 38.71 -12.19
CA GLU A 169 11.02 40.08 -11.86
C GLU A 169 11.68 40.61 -10.57
#